data_AF-F1T9Y5-F1
#
_entry.id   AF-F1T9Y5-F1
#
_cell.length_a   1.000
_cell.length_b   1.000
_cell.length_c   1.000
_cell.angle_alpha   90.00
_cell.angle_beta   90.00
_cell.angle_gamma   90.00
#
_symmetry.space_group_name_H-M   'P 1'
#
loop_
_entity.id
_entity.type
_entity.pdbx_description
1 polymer ?
#
loop_
_entity_poly.entity_id
_entity_poly.type
_entity_poly.pdbx_seq_one_letter_code
_entity_poly.pdbx_strand_id
1 'polypeptide(L)'
;MKRNSVLAFSLIIAIVLTMLPAAVLADTNEAAVEASAKYDDITVTKLETKTNVLDLRAKSAVLMDAASGKVLSEKNSHERLAIASVTKVMTMLLIMEAIDSGRFTFDDKVSVSEYSAGMGGSQAYMEPGEEFTVTEMMNALAIHSSNDVAVALAEKVSGSEETFVTDMNNKAQALGMKDTKFMDCTGLNDDGYSSAHDVALMSRELVMKHPKVLQFTGKWHDTFRNGTFDLYNTNKLVKFYANCDGLKTGFTSKAGFNLSATTRRNNLRLVSVVLGEPDSNTRFAESRKLLDYGFANYEVINLDKRGNVVGNIPVKKGNKLSVSAVYGSDTSIMVSKGQKGKVEKEVALVPGLSAPVEINQKVGEVIYKIDGKEAGRFDLIASERIEKVSYGRILSKLFVRWFSLGRA
;
A
#
# COMPACT_ATOMS: atom_id res chain seq x y z
N MET A 1 43.55 60.97 60.15
CA MET A 1 44.15 61.68 59.00
C MET A 1 44.95 60.66 58.20
N LYS A 2 44.77 60.33 56.92
CA LYS A 2 43.91 60.71 55.77
C LYS A 2 43.75 59.39 54.95
N ARG A 3 42.54 58.94 54.61
CA ARG A 3 41.77 59.17 53.36
C ARG A 3 42.48 58.83 52.03
N ASN A 4 41.95 57.77 51.41
CA ASN A 4 41.44 57.62 50.04
C ASN A 4 42.36 57.48 48.81
N SER A 5 42.00 56.43 48.05
CA SER A 5 41.75 56.36 46.59
C SER A 5 42.91 56.38 45.60
N VAL A 6 43.17 55.22 44.98
CA VAL A 6 43.24 54.95 43.51
C VAL A 6 43.12 53.41 43.35
N LEU A 7 41.94 52.80 43.33
CA LEU A 7 41.18 52.35 42.14
C LEU A 7 41.92 52.32 40.79
N ALA A 8 41.85 51.14 40.15
CA ALA A 8 42.11 50.79 38.75
C ALA A 8 43.49 50.18 38.45
N PHE A 9 43.47 49.07 37.69
CA PHE A 9 44.60 48.25 37.22
C PHE A 9 45.32 47.50 38.35
N SER A 10 44.96 46.29 38.73
CA SER A 10 45.23 45.09 37.92
C SER A 10 44.62 43.86 38.61
N LEU A 11 43.29 43.70 38.49
CA LEU A 11 42.59 42.48 38.88
C LEU A 11 41.78 41.99 37.67
N ILE A 12 42.47 41.74 36.56
CA ILE A 12 41.90 41.15 35.33
C ILE A 12 42.90 40.14 34.77
N ILE A 13 43.38 39.18 35.56
CA ILE A 13 43.97 37.91 35.07
C ILE A 13 43.71 36.82 36.12
N ALA A 14 42.44 36.57 36.45
CA ALA A 14 42.04 35.39 37.24
C ALA A 14 40.55 35.00 37.09
N ILE A 15 39.82 35.64 36.18
CA ILE A 15 38.48 35.23 35.73
C ILE A 15 38.46 35.41 34.21
N VAL A 16 39.36 34.71 33.51
CA VAL A 16 39.14 34.40 32.10
C VAL A 16 38.24 33.18 32.10
N LEU A 17 36.95 33.50 32.17
CA LEU A 17 35.86 32.81 31.50
C LEU A 17 36.10 31.31 31.30
N THR A 18 35.71 30.56 32.32
CA THR A 18 34.91 29.34 32.13
C THR A 18 33.60 29.72 31.42
N MET A 19 33.70 30.09 30.15
CA MET A 19 32.61 30.06 29.18
C MET A 19 33.15 29.32 27.98
N LEU A 20 33.32 28.00 28.17
CA LEU A 20 33.03 27.11 27.06
C LEU A 20 31.60 27.46 26.64
N PRO A 21 31.33 27.81 25.37
CA PRO A 21 30.00 27.59 24.90
C PRO A 21 29.81 26.08 25.09
N ALA A 22 28.91 25.70 25.99
CA ALA A 22 28.16 24.48 25.77
C ALA A 22 27.63 24.66 24.35
N ALA A 23 28.30 24.04 23.39
CA ALA A 23 27.73 23.82 22.08
C ALA A 23 26.50 22.99 22.39
N VAL A 24 25.41 23.72 22.56
CA VAL A 24 24.05 23.27 22.63
C VAL A 24 23.95 22.16 21.60
N LEU A 25 23.59 20.97 22.08
CA LEU A 25 23.08 19.88 21.25
C LEU A 25 22.16 20.54 20.24
N ALA A 26 22.64 20.72 19.02
CA ALA A 26 21.84 21.25 17.94
C ALA A 26 20.60 20.39 17.90
N ASP A 27 19.47 21.04 18.15
CA ASP A 27 18.14 20.45 18.18
C ASP A 27 18.05 19.48 16.99
N THR A 28 17.77 18.21 17.26
CA THR A 28 17.37 17.25 16.22
C THR A 28 16.12 17.74 15.44
N ASN A 29 15.49 18.80 15.95
CA ASN A 29 14.44 19.59 15.33
C ASN A 29 14.91 20.43 14.13
N GLU A 30 16.15 20.92 14.10
CA GLU A 30 16.66 21.75 12.99
C GLU A 30 16.88 20.94 11.72
N ALA A 31 17.31 19.67 11.85
CA ALA A 31 17.47 18.75 10.72
C ALA A 31 16.13 18.29 10.11
N ALA A 32 15.05 18.24 10.91
CA ALA A 32 13.70 17.95 10.42
C ALA A 32 13.06 19.17 9.71
N VAL A 33 13.41 20.38 10.15
CA VAL A 33 12.97 21.65 9.56
C VAL A 33 13.77 21.98 8.28
N GLU A 34 15.08 21.72 8.23
CA GLU A 34 15.91 21.90 7.01
C GLU A 34 15.67 20.81 5.94
N ALA A 35 15.35 19.57 6.33
CA ALA A 35 14.94 18.53 5.39
C ALA A 35 13.59 18.83 4.72
N SER A 36 12.80 19.74 5.30
CA SER A 36 11.64 20.34 4.67
C SER A 36 12.02 21.52 3.77
N ALA A 37 12.95 21.32 2.83
CA ALA A 37 12.98 22.14 1.62
C ALA A 37 11.53 22.21 1.11
N LYS A 38 10.90 23.38 1.29
CA LYS A 38 9.47 23.57 1.11
C LYS A 38 9.13 22.98 -0.23
N TYR A 39 8.20 22.04 -0.24
CA TYR A 39 7.64 21.56 -1.49
C TYR A 39 7.29 22.77 -2.35
N ASP A 40 7.94 22.87 -3.50
CA ASP A 40 7.76 23.98 -4.43
C ASP A 40 7.34 23.38 -5.77
N ASP A 41 6.07 23.56 -6.13
CA ASP A 41 5.48 22.91 -7.30
C ASP A 41 6.19 23.32 -8.60
N ILE A 42 6.68 24.55 -8.67
CA ILE A 42 7.44 25.08 -9.81
C ILE A 42 8.78 24.31 -9.93
N THR A 43 9.51 24.18 -8.84
CA THR A 43 10.77 23.44 -8.77
C THR A 43 10.55 21.95 -9.08
N VAL A 44 9.53 21.33 -8.49
CA VAL A 44 9.18 19.93 -8.75
C VAL A 44 8.88 19.71 -10.23
N THR A 45 8.06 20.56 -10.85
CA THR A 45 7.74 20.49 -12.28
C THR A 45 8.99 20.67 -13.15
N LYS A 46 9.89 21.60 -12.78
CA LYS A 46 11.15 21.82 -13.48
C LYS A 46 12.11 20.62 -13.36
N LEU A 47 12.13 19.94 -12.22
CA LEU A 47 12.90 18.72 -12.03
C LEU A 47 12.30 17.57 -12.85
N GLU A 48 11.00 17.34 -12.74
CA GLU A 48 10.27 16.28 -13.44
C GLU A 48 10.44 16.32 -14.97
N THR A 49 10.38 17.52 -15.56
CA THR A 49 10.59 17.73 -17.00
C THR A 49 12.01 17.36 -17.46
N LYS A 50 13.00 17.47 -16.57
CA LYS A 50 14.40 17.09 -16.83
C LYS A 50 14.70 15.63 -16.46
N THR A 51 13.95 15.05 -15.54
CA THR A 51 14.13 13.65 -15.11
C THR A 51 13.81 12.69 -16.27
N ASN A 52 14.68 11.71 -16.45
CA ASN A 52 14.45 10.55 -17.30
C ASN A 52 14.21 9.34 -16.40
N VAL A 53 13.21 8.50 -16.71
CA VAL A 53 12.91 7.27 -15.96
C VAL A 53 14.10 6.29 -15.95
N LEU A 54 14.98 6.37 -16.95
CA LEU A 54 16.21 5.58 -17.01
C LEU A 54 17.37 6.17 -16.20
N ASP A 55 17.25 7.41 -15.73
CA ASP A 55 18.31 8.15 -15.03
C ASP A 55 17.72 8.91 -13.83
N LEU A 56 17.21 8.12 -12.88
CA LEU A 56 16.68 8.60 -11.61
C LEU A 56 17.82 8.94 -10.65
N ARG A 57 17.64 9.94 -9.79
CA ARG A 57 18.56 10.31 -8.70
C ARG A 57 18.34 9.45 -7.46
N ALA A 58 17.17 8.83 -7.31
CA ALA A 58 16.92 7.84 -6.27
C ALA A 58 17.99 6.73 -6.27
N LYS A 59 18.38 6.25 -5.08
CA LYS A 59 19.26 5.08 -4.95
C LYS A 59 18.57 3.82 -5.47
N SER A 60 17.30 3.66 -5.10
CA SER A 60 16.44 2.55 -5.53
C SER A 60 15.05 3.07 -5.91
N ALA A 61 14.46 2.51 -6.95
CA ALA A 61 13.12 2.88 -7.42
C ALA A 61 12.40 1.72 -8.10
N VAL A 62 11.06 1.74 -8.05
CA VAL A 62 10.20 0.84 -8.82
C VAL A 62 8.88 1.50 -9.17
N LEU A 63 8.33 1.16 -10.34
CA LEU A 63 6.96 1.43 -10.74
C LEU A 63 6.25 0.10 -10.98
N MET A 64 5.12 -0.10 -10.31
CA MET A 64 4.36 -1.35 -10.34
C MET A 64 2.89 -1.09 -10.69
N ASP A 65 2.32 -1.95 -11.52
CA ASP A 65 0.85 -2.06 -11.63
C ASP A 65 0.30 -2.80 -10.42
N ALA A 66 -0.57 -2.13 -9.65
CA ALA A 66 -1.10 -2.69 -8.41
C ALA A 66 -2.00 -3.91 -8.66
N ALA A 67 -2.72 -3.99 -9.78
CA ALA A 67 -3.62 -5.11 -10.04
C ALA A 67 -2.82 -6.41 -10.28
N SER A 68 -1.93 -6.39 -11.28
CA SER A 68 -1.16 -7.58 -11.69
C SER A 68 0.09 -7.83 -10.85
N GLY A 69 0.62 -6.80 -10.17
CA GLY A 69 1.94 -6.86 -9.51
C GLY A 69 3.11 -6.74 -10.50
N LYS A 70 2.85 -6.47 -11.78
CA LYS A 70 3.90 -6.35 -12.80
C LYS A 70 4.73 -5.09 -12.58
N VAL A 71 6.05 -5.25 -12.52
CA VAL A 71 7.02 -4.15 -12.56
C VAL A 71 7.06 -3.57 -13.99
N LEU A 72 6.91 -2.26 -14.09
CA LEU A 72 6.90 -1.49 -15.35
C LEU A 72 8.24 -0.78 -15.58
N SER A 73 8.91 -0.39 -14.51
CA SER A 73 10.22 0.23 -14.51
C SER A 73 10.87 0.01 -13.15
N GLU A 74 12.19 -0.15 -13.11
CA GLU A 74 12.93 -0.33 -11.88
C GLU A 74 14.37 0.17 -12.00
N LYS A 75 14.93 0.56 -10.86
CA LYS A 75 16.35 0.88 -10.66
C LYS A 75 16.76 0.32 -9.31
N ASN A 76 17.73 -0.60 -9.28
CA ASN A 76 18.23 -1.21 -8.04
C ASN A 76 17.09 -1.63 -7.08
N SER A 77 15.99 -2.17 -7.60
CA SER A 77 14.72 -2.32 -6.86
C SER A 77 14.83 -3.26 -5.66
N HIS A 78 15.83 -4.14 -5.63
CA HIS A 78 16.15 -5.06 -4.54
C HIS A 78 17.26 -4.57 -3.60
N GLU A 79 17.77 -3.35 -3.77
CA GLU A 79 18.77 -2.77 -2.86
C GLU A 79 18.17 -2.53 -1.47
N ARG A 80 18.85 -3.01 -0.43
CA ARG A 80 18.43 -2.88 0.97
C ARG A 80 18.80 -1.51 1.50
N LEU A 81 17.79 -0.72 1.82
CA LEU A 81 17.93 0.65 2.31
C LEU A 81 17.07 0.85 3.56
N ALA A 82 17.50 1.75 4.44
CA ALA A 82 16.62 2.28 5.47
C ALA A 82 15.46 3.01 4.80
N ILE A 83 14.22 2.68 5.18
CA ILE A 83 13.03 3.25 4.55
C ILE A 83 12.33 4.33 5.39
N ALA A 84 12.85 4.60 6.59
CA ALA A 84 12.28 5.55 7.55
C ALA A 84 10.76 5.34 7.71
N SER A 85 9.98 6.41 7.84
CA SER A 85 8.51 6.33 8.02
C SER A 85 7.72 5.64 6.90
N VAL A 86 8.33 5.22 5.79
CA VAL A 86 7.66 4.32 4.83
C VAL A 86 7.36 2.96 5.48
N THR A 87 8.07 2.57 6.55
CA THR A 87 7.73 1.43 7.43
C THR A 87 6.25 1.41 7.83
N LYS A 88 5.64 2.58 8.04
CA LYS A 88 4.24 2.71 8.46
C LYS A 88 3.23 2.22 7.42
N VAL A 89 3.65 1.94 6.18
CA VAL A 89 2.82 1.21 5.21
C VAL A 89 2.51 -0.20 5.71
N MET A 90 3.51 -0.92 6.23
CA MET A 90 3.30 -2.24 6.85
C MET A 90 2.47 -2.12 8.13
N THR A 91 2.72 -1.08 8.93
CA THR A 91 1.93 -0.81 10.14
C THR A 91 0.44 -0.63 9.81
N MET A 92 0.12 0.22 8.83
CA MET A 92 -1.25 0.40 8.34
C MET A 92 -1.81 -0.90 7.77
N LEU A 93 -1.03 -1.72 7.06
CA LEU A 93 -1.48 -3.01 6.54
C LEU A 93 -1.98 -3.93 7.66
N LEU A 94 -1.20 -4.13 8.72
CA LEU A 94 -1.62 -5.00 9.83
C LEU A 94 -2.81 -4.43 10.62
N ILE A 95 -2.87 -3.10 10.79
CA ILE A 95 -4.03 -2.45 11.41
C ILE A 95 -5.30 -2.69 10.57
N MET A 96 -5.20 -2.54 9.24
CA MET A 96 -6.33 -2.76 8.36
C MET A 96 -6.78 -4.23 8.31
N GLU A 97 -5.83 -5.19 8.34
CA GLU A 97 -6.15 -6.62 8.45
C GLU A 97 -6.87 -6.95 9.76
N ALA A 98 -6.47 -6.32 10.86
CA ALA A 98 -7.13 -6.46 12.15
C ALA A 98 -8.57 -5.96 12.13
N ILE A 99 -8.82 -4.84 11.45
CA ILE A 99 -10.15 -4.26 11.29
C ILE A 99 -11.02 -5.13 10.38
N ASP A 100 -10.49 -5.57 9.23
CA ASP A 100 -11.25 -6.36 8.26
C ASP A 100 -11.57 -7.78 8.76
N SER A 101 -10.76 -8.30 9.69
CA SER A 101 -11.05 -9.56 10.41
C SER A 101 -11.99 -9.37 11.61
N GLY A 102 -12.39 -8.14 11.92
CA GLY A 102 -13.35 -7.84 12.99
C GLY A 102 -12.78 -7.89 14.40
N ARG A 103 -11.45 -7.79 14.58
CA ARG A 103 -10.83 -7.75 15.93
C ARG A 103 -11.14 -6.45 16.67
N PHE A 104 -11.27 -5.35 15.93
CA PHE A 104 -11.75 -4.05 16.40
C PHE A 104 -12.27 -3.25 15.21
N THR A 105 -12.93 -2.13 15.48
CA THR A 105 -13.53 -1.24 14.49
C THR A 105 -12.86 0.14 14.51
N PHE A 106 -13.22 0.98 13.53
CA PHE A 106 -12.75 2.36 13.45
C PHE A 106 -13.24 3.27 14.60
N ASP A 107 -14.31 2.85 15.30
CA ASP A 107 -14.91 3.61 16.39
C ASP A 107 -14.35 3.21 17.77
N ASP A 108 -13.64 2.08 17.84
CA ASP A 108 -13.07 1.61 19.08
C ASP A 108 -12.00 2.58 19.60
N LYS A 109 -11.94 2.69 20.93
CA LYS A 109 -10.94 3.51 21.62
C LYS A 109 -9.64 2.75 21.81
N VAL A 110 -8.54 3.50 21.73
CA VAL A 110 -7.17 3.05 21.98
C VAL A 110 -6.59 3.93 23.07
N SER A 111 -6.23 3.32 24.20
CA SER A 111 -5.59 3.99 25.32
C SER A 111 -4.10 4.16 25.06
N VAL A 112 -3.56 5.32 25.40
CA VAL A 112 -2.15 5.68 25.16
C VAL A 112 -1.30 5.18 26.33
N SER A 113 -0.30 4.35 26.03
CA SER A 113 0.67 3.85 27.00
C SER A 113 1.79 4.88 27.26
N GLU A 114 2.51 4.74 28.38
CA GLU A 114 3.72 5.52 28.64
C GLU A 114 4.78 5.32 27.54
N TYR A 115 4.89 4.09 27.03
CA TYR A 115 5.83 3.77 25.96
C TYR A 115 5.49 4.51 24.66
N SER A 116 4.23 4.44 24.21
CA SER A 116 3.76 5.15 23.01
C SER A 116 3.87 6.68 23.15
N ALA A 117 3.53 7.25 24.31
CA ALA A 117 3.69 8.67 24.59
C ALA A 117 5.18 9.11 24.60
N GLY A 118 6.08 8.21 24.99
CA GLY A 118 7.53 8.44 25.07
C GLY A 118 8.27 8.40 23.72
N MET A 119 7.57 8.16 22.61
CA MET A 119 8.21 8.15 21.28
C MET A 119 8.80 9.51 20.92
N GLY A 120 9.76 9.55 19.99
CA GLY A 120 10.32 10.78 19.42
C GLY A 120 9.94 10.96 17.95
N GLY A 121 10.49 11.99 17.29
CA GLY A 121 10.26 12.27 15.87
C GLY A 121 8.91 12.95 15.59
N SER A 122 8.24 12.60 14.48
CA SER A 122 6.90 13.12 14.19
C SER A 122 5.88 12.54 15.17
N GLN A 123 5.09 13.38 15.85
CA GLN A 123 4.20 12.96 16.94
C GLN A 123 2.88 13.72 16.89
N ALA A 124 1.83 13.12 17.47
CA ALA A 124 0.60 13.82 17.83
C ALA A 124 0.63 14.37 19.28
N TYR A 125 1.73 14.14 19.98
CA TYR A 125 1.98 14.54 21.38
C TYR A 125 0.86 14.04 22.30
N MET A 126 0.58 12.74 22.21
CA MET A 126 -0.37 12.08 23.10
C MET A 126 0.25 11.88 24.49
N GLU A 127 -0.58 11.95 25.53
CA GLU A 127 -0.18 11.74 26.92
C GLU A 127 -0.66 10.37 27.45
N PRO A 128 0.05 9.75 28.42
CA PRO A 128 -0.35 8.48 28.99
C PRO A 128 -1.77 8.53 29.59
N GLY A 129 -2.59 7.53 29.28
CA GLY A 129 -3.97 7.42 29.75
C GLY A 129 -5.02 8.15 28.90
N GLU A 130 -4.60 8.93 27.90
CA GLU A 130 -5.53 9.48 26.92
C GLU A 130 -6.13 8.39 26.03
N GLU A 131 -7.32 8.65 25.46
CA GLU A 131 -8.00 7.71 24.58
C GLU A 131 -8.53 8.38 23.30
N PHE A 132 -8.14 7.83 22.16
CA PHE A 132 -8.59 8.30 20.84
C PHE A 132 -9.25 7.17 20.07
N THR A 133 -10.17 7.50 19.16
CA THR A 133 -10.74 6.49 18.26
C THR A 133 -9.68 6.00 17.28
N VAL A 134 -9.82 4.77 16.80
CA VAL A 134 -8.98 4.25 15.72
C VAL A 134 -9.05 5.15 14.48
N THR A 135 -10.20 5.77 14.19
CA THR A 135 -10.32 6.77 13.10
C THR A 135 -9.38 7.97 13.28
N GLU A 136 -9.39 8.59 14.46
CA GLU A 136 -8.51 9.74 14.78
C GLU A 136 -7.04 9.33 14.69
N MET A 137 -6.70 8.17 15.25
CA MET A 137 -5.34 7.63 15.20
C MET A 137 -4.90 7.29 13.77
N MET A 138 -5.77 6.69 12.94
CA MET A 138 -5.45 6.42 11.53
C MET A 138 -5.25 7.70 10.72
N ASN A 139 -6.01 8.77 11.00
CA ASN A 139 -5.77 10.08 10.42
C ASN A 139 -4.37 10.61 10.80
N ALA A 140 -4.02 10.62 12.10
CA ALA A 140 -2.71 11.10 12.57
C ALA A 140 -1.55 10.26 12.01
N LEU A 141 -1.72 8.93 11.97
CA LEU A 141 -0.74 7.99 11.40
C LEU A 141 -0.51 8.23 9.90
N ALA A 142 -1.59 8.29 9.12
CA ALA A 142 -1.50 8.37 7.66
C ALA A 142 -1.09 9.76 7.16
N ILE A 143 -1.63 10.82 7.80
CA ILE A 143 -1.47 12.22 7.34
C ILE A 143 -0.20 12.83 7.93
N HIS A 144 -0.02 12.74 9.26
CA HIS A 144 1.07 13.41 9.97
C HIS A 144 2.25 12.50 10.29
N SER A 145 2.13 11.19 10.03
CA SER A 145 3.20 10.22 10.30
C SER A 145 3.57 10.06 11.77
N SER A 146 2.61 10.31 12.67
CA SER A 146 2.79 10.30 14.12
C SER A 146 3.29 8.92 14.64
N ASN A 147 4.44 8.92 15.31
CA ASN A 147 5.14 7.75 15.81
C ASN A 147 4.50 7.18 17.08
N ASP A 148 4.14 8.07 18.01
CA ASP A 148 3.35 7.77 19.20
C ASP A 148 2.06 7.03 18.83
N VAL A 149 1.36 7.52 17.79
CA VAL A 149 0.12 6.91 17.29
C VAL A 149 0.36 5.54 16.65
N ALA A 150 1.44 5.39 15.88
CA ALA A 150 1.82 4.09 15.30
C ALA A 150 2.03 3.03 16.39
N VAL A 151 2.74 3.38 17.46
CA VAL A 151 3.00 2.47 18.58
C VAL A 151 1.72 2.14 19.34
N ALA A 152 0.88 3.13 19.67
CA ALA A 152 -0.39 2.86 20.36
C ALA A 152 -1.32 1.94 19.56
N LEU A 153 -1.39 2.12 18.23
CA LEU A 153 -2.15 1.21 17.35
C LEU A 153 -1.50 -0.18 17.25
N ALA A 154 -0.17 -0.26 17.24
CA ALA A 154 0.55 -1.54 17.25
C ALA A 154 0.28 -2.34 18.54
N GLU A 155 0.30 -1.67 19.69
CA GLU A 155 -0.07 -2.23 20.99
C GLU A 155 -1.53 -2.70 20.99
N LYS A 156 -2.46 -1.92 20.41
CA LYS A 156 -3.86 -2.35 20.24
C LYS A 156 -3.99 -3.63 19.40
N VAL A 157 -3.18 -3.76 18.35
CA VAL A 157 -3.23 -4.89 17.42
C VAL A 157 -2.63 -6.15 18.03
N SER A 158 -1.47 -6.05 18.67
CA SER A 158 -0.66 -7.23 19.02
C SER A 158 -0.28 -7.30 20.51
N GLY A 159 -0.78 -6.39 21.33
CA GLY A 159 -0.50 -6.31 22.78
C GLY A 159 0.79 -5.56 23.13
N SER A 160 1.80 -5.60 22.26
CA SER A 160 3.05 -4.83 22.40
C SER A 160 3.66 -4.52 21.03
N GLU A 161 4.53 -3.50 20.95
CA GLU A 161 5.28 -3.21 19.72
C GLU A 161 6.19 -4.38 19.32
N GLU A 162 6.85 -5.05 20.26
CA GLU A 162 7.72 -6.20 19.97
C GLU A 162 6.97 -7.34 19.26
N THR A 163 5.77 -7.65 19.75
CA THR A 163 4.90 -8.66 19.13
C THR A 163 4.44 -8.17 17.76
N PHE A 164 4.07 -6.90 17.65
CA PHE A 164 3.69 -6.30 16.37
C PHE A 164 4.82 -6.35 15.34
N VAL A 165 6.08 -6.08 15.72
CA VAL A 165 7.25 -6.19 14.84
C VAL A 165 7.47 -7.64 14.38
N THR A 166 7.19 -8.62 15.24
CA THR A 166 7.18 -10.04 14.85
C THR A 166 6.11 -10.28 13.78
N ASP A 167 4.90 -9.76 13.96
CA ASP A 167 3.82 -9.85 12.97
C ASP A 167 4.18 -9.16 11.64
N MET A 168 4.86 -8.00 11.69
CA MET A 168 5.34 -7.28 10.50
C MET A 168 6.32 -8.13 9.69
N ASN A 169 7.27 -8.79 10.36
CA ASN A 169 8.24 -9.65 9.69
C ASN A 169 7.60 -10.95 9.16
N ASN A 170 6.63 -11.52 9.88
CA ASN A 170 5.84 -12.66 9.40
C ASN A 170 5.03 -12.28 8.15
N LYS A 171 4.42 -11.09 8.14
CA LYS A 171 3.71 -10.57 6.97
C LYS A 171 4.66 -10.33 5.80
N ALA A 172 5.83 -9.75 6.04
CA ALA A 172 6.85 -9.57 5.01
C ALA A 172 7.22 -10.91 4.35
N GLN A 173 7.43 -11.96 5.15
CA GLN A 173 7.70 -13.30 4.64
C GLN A 173 6.51 -13.85 3.81
N ALA A 174 5.28 -13.69 4.30
CA ALA A 174 4.07 -14.14 3.60
C ALA A 174 3.85 -13.43 2.26
N LEU A 175 4.26 -12.16 2.15
CA LEU A 175 4.21 -11.38 0.92
C LEU A 175 5.42 -11.64 -0.01
N GLY A 176 6.41 -12.42 0.44
CA GLY A 176 7.62 -12.70 -0.33
C GLY A 176 8.60 -11.53 -0.38
N MET A 177 8.58 -10.63 0.62
CA MET A 177 9.50 -9.51 0.76
C MET A 177 10.88 -9.99 1.25
N LYS A 178 11.76 -10.34 0.31
CA LYS A 178 13.04 -11.02 0.58
C LYS A 178 14.14 -10.08 1.07
N ASP A 179 13.95 -8.78 0.92
CA ASP A 179 14.94 -7.74 1.19
C ASP A 179 14.46 -6.81 2.30
N THR A 180 13.65 -7.33 3.23
CA THR A 180 13.03 -6.57 4.30
C THR A 180 13.26 -7.18 5.68
N LYS A 181 13.57 -6.32 6.65
CA LYS A 181 13.53 -6.61 8.08
C LYS A 181 13.07 -5.37 8.83
N PHE A 182 11.96 -5.50 9.56
CA PHE A 182 11.46 -4.45 10.43
C PHE A 182 12.06 -4.60 11.83
N MET A 183 12.46 -3.46 12.42
CA MET A 183 13.00 -3.38 13.78
C MET A 183 12.07 -2.65 14.75
N ASP A 184 11.10 -1.90 14.23
CA ASP A 184 10.06 -1.17 14.94
C ASP A 184 8.83 -0.99 14.02
N CYS A 185 7.74 -0.40 14.52
CA CYS A 185 6.55 -0.10 13.72
C CYS A 185 6.56 1.31 13.11
N THR A 186 7.62 2.09 13.33
CA THR A 186 7.67 3.53 13.01
C THR A 186 8.68 3.86 11.91
N GLY A 187 9.74 3.09 11.79
CA GLY A 187 10.92 3.37 10.99
C GLY A 187 11.87 4.39 11.62
N LEU A 188 11.86 4.55 12.94
CA LEU A 188 12.85 5.38 13.67
C LEU A 188 14.18 4.63 13.82
N ASN A 189 14.13 3.32 13.95
CA ASN A 189 15.31 2.46 14.00
C ASN A 189 15.82 2.20 12.57
N ASP A 190 16.86 2.95 12.20
CA ASP A 190 17.49 2.86 10.88
C ASP A 190 18.32 1.57 10.67
N ASP A 191 18.37 0.63 11.62
CA ASP A 191 18.91 -0.73 11.38
C ASP A 191 17.90 -1.63 10.68
N GLY A 192 16.61 -1.25 10.70
CA GLY A 192 15.60 -1.82 9.83
C GLY A 192 15.83 -1.43 8.37
N TYR A 193 15.50 -2.34 7.45
CA TYR A 193 15.68 -2.12 6.02
C TYR A 193 14.56 -2.75 5.20
N SER A 194 14.38 -2.23 3.99
CA SER A 194 13.55 -2.82 2.95
C SER A 194 14.14 -2.50 1.58
N SER A 195 13.45 -2.82 0.50
CA SER A 195 13.81 -2.48 -0.87
C SER A 195 12.65 -1.79 -1.58
N ALA A 196 12.89 -1.09 -2.69
CA ALA A 196 11.81 -0.43 -3.42
C ALA A 196 10.77 -1.45 -3.92
N HIS A 197 11.23 -2.62 -4.37
CA HIS A 197 10.37 -3.74 -4.77
C HIS A 197 9.48 -4.21 -3.61
N ASP A 198 10.06 -4.47 -2.44
CA ASP A 198 9.31 -4.97 -1.29
C ASP A 198 8.32 -3.94 -0.74
N VAL A 199 8.72 -2.66 -0.70
CA VAL A 199 7.82 -1.56 -0.38
C VAL A 199 6.63 -1.53 -1.36
N ALA A 200 6.87 -1.74 -2.65
CA ALA A 200 5.78 -1.81 -3.63
C ALA A 200 4.86 -3.00 -3.40
N LEU A 201 5.38 -4.16 -2.96
CA LEU A 201 4.56 -5.32 -2.59
C LEU A 201 3.62 -5.03 -1.41
N MET A 202 4.14 -4.48 -0.31
CA MET A 202 3.27 -4.15 0.84
C MET A 202 2.29 -3.01 0.52
N SER A 203 2.72 -2.01 -0.27
CA SER A 203 1.82 -0.94 -0.73
C SER A 203 0.72 -1.49 -1.63
N ARG A 204 1.05 -2.42 -2.53
CA ARG A 204 0.07 -3.13 -3.36
C ARG A 204 -0.93 -3.90 -2.50
N GLU A 205 -0.46 -4.70 -1.55
CA GLU A 205 -1.35 -5.49 -0.69
C GLU A 205 -2.31 -4.57 0.07
N LEU A 206 -1.77 -3.51 0.68
CA LEU A 206 -2.55 -2.52 1.41
C LEU A 206 -3.66 -1.90 0.56
N VAL A 207 -3.35 -1.38 -0.63
CA VAL A 207 -4.34 -0.65 -1.44
C VAL A 207 -5.32 -1.56 -2.18
N MET A 208 -4.92 -2.80 -2.48
CA MET A 208 -5.75 -3.74 -3.24
C MET A 208 -6.67 -4.56 -2.33
N LYS A 209 -6.21 -4.92 -1.12
CA LYS A 209 -7.01 -5.71 -0.17
C LYS A 209 -7.77 -4.83 0.83
N HIS A 210 -7.21 -3.68 1.18
CA HIS A 210 -7.75 -2.80 2.23
C HIS A 210 -8.02 -1.37 1.70
N PRO A 211 -8.81 -1.19 0.63
CA PRO A 211 -8.96 0.09 -0.06
C PRO A 211 -9.52 1.22 0.84
N LYS A 212 -10.17 0.88 1.96
CA LYS A 212 -10.60 1.87 2.98
C LYS A 212 -9.44 2.70 3.51
N VAL A 213 -8.20 2.20 3.50
CA VAL A 213 -7.03 2.98 3.93
C VAL A 213 -6.85 4.27 3.13
N LEU A 214 -7.26 4.28 1.86
CA LEU A 214 -7.14 5.43 0.96
C LEU A 214 -7.97 6.63 1.42
N GLN A 215 -8.99 6.41 2.25
CA GLN A 215 -9.76 7.49 2.88
C GLN A 215 -8.92 8.29 3.89
N PHE A 216 -7.82 7.72 4.40
CA PHE A 216 -6.88 8.38 5.30
C PHE A 216 -5.67 8.91 4.52
N THR A 217 -5.02 8.05 3.73
CA THR A 217 -3.79 8.43 3.00
C THR A 217 -4.03 9.46 1.89
N GLY A 218 -5.25 9.52 1.36
CA GLY A 218 -5.66 10.47 0.32
C GLY A 218 -6.18 11.82 0.85
N LYS A 219 -6.24 12.03 2.18
CA LYS A 219 -6.63 13.33 2.74
C LYS A 219 -5.45 14.28 2.74
N TRP A 220 -5.65 15.49 2.24
CA TRP A 220 -4.63 16.54 2.30
C TRP A 220 -4.43 17.09 3.73
N HIS A 221 -5.53 17.29 4.44
CA HIS A 221 -5.57 17.87 5.78
C HIS A 221 -6.70 17.20 6.57
N ASP A 222 -6.48 17.07 7.87
CA ASP A 222 -7.49 16.70 8.86
C ASP A 222 -7.04 17.28 10.22
N THR A 223 -7.77 16.98 11.28
CA THR A 223 -7.41 17.37 12.64
C THR A 223 -7.41 16.17 13.57
N PHE A 224 -6.73 16.35 14.70
CA PHE A 224 -6.68 15.40 15.81
C PHE A 224 -7.12 16.11 17.10
N ARG A 225 -7.51 15.33 18.12
CA ARG A 225 -7.90 15.85 19.44
C ARG A 225 -9.03 16.89 19.32
N ASN A 226 -10.15 16.50 18.71
CA ASN A 226 -11.32 17.38 18.49
C ASN A 226 -10.99 18.72 17.82
N GLY A 227 -10.04 18.75 16.89
CA GLY A 227 -9.72 19.98 16.13
C GLY A 227 -8.58 20.82 16.69
N THR A 228 -7.98 20.46 17.83
CA THR A 228 -6.94 21.30 18.45
C THR A 228 -5.54 21.03 17.89
N PHE A 229 -5.37 19.99 17.08
CA PHE A 229 -4.09 19.65 16.46
C PHE A 229 -4.27 19.42 14.95
N ASP A 230 -3.62 20.25 14.14
CA ASP A 230 -3.70 20.16 12.68
C ASP A 230 -2.79 19.06 12.11
N LEU A 231 -3.35 18.27 11.20
CA LEU A 231 -2.63 17.24 10.46
C LEU A 231 -2.51 17.65 9.01
N TYR A 232 -1.28 17.90 8.53
CA TYR A 232 -1.02 18.14 7.11
C TYR A 232 -0.30 16.96 6.48
N ASN A 233 -0.80 16.50 5.34
CA ASN A 233 -0.24 15.35 4.68
C ASN A 233 1.22 15.58 4.29
N THR A 234 2.10 14.68 4.70
CA THR A 234 3.52 14.74 4.35
C THR A 234 3.74 14.42 2.87
N ASN A 235 2.86 13.61 2.26
CA ASN A 235 2.83 13.36 0.82
C ASN A 235 2.13 14.50 0.08
N LYS A 236 2.93 15.38 -0.54
CA LYS A 236 2.43 16.54 -1.25
C LYS A 236 1.73 16.20 -2.58
N LEU A 237 1.98 15.01 -3.14
CA LEU A 237 1.30 14.58 -4.35
C LEU A 237 -0.22 14.46 -4.17
N VAL A 238 -0.70 14.18 -2.95
CA VAL A 238 -2.15 14.13 -2.65
C VAL A 238 -2.86 15.42 -3.03
N LYS A 239 -2.19 16.58 -2.89
CA LYS A 239 -2.74 17.88 -3.28
C LYS A 239 -2.36 18.30 -4.69
N PHE A 240 -1.15 17.97 -5.13
CA PHE A 240 -0.57 18.56 -6.34
C PHE A 240 -0.46 17.57 -7.53
N TYR A 241 -0.87 16.31 -7.39
CA TYR A 241 -0.87 15.34 -8.48
C TYR A 241 -2.25 14.69 -8.59
N ALA A 242 -2.86 14.83 -9.77
CA ALA A 242 -4.26 14.44 -9.98
C ALA A 242 -4.49 12.95 -9.64
N ASN A 243 -5.49 12.72 -8.79
CA ASN A 243 -5.94 11.42 -8.29
C ASN A 243 -4.92 10.65 -7.43
N CYS A 244 -3.90 11.33 -6.89
CA CYS A 244 -3.03 10.73 -5.89
C CYS A 244 -3.78 10.56 -4.58
N ASP A 245 -3.85 9.32 -4.11
CA ASP A 245 -4.59 8.93 -2.91
C ASP A 245 -3.71 8.22 -1.86
N GLY A 246 -2.38 8.32 -2.01
CA GLY A 246 -1.44 7.78 -1.04
C GLY A 246 0.01 7.71 -1.55
N LEU A 247 0.93 7.07 -0.84
CA LEU A 247 0.73 6.44 0.47
C LEU A 247 1.52 7.13 1.57
N LYS A 248 2.86 7.13 1.48
CA LYS A 248 3.68 7.48 2.63
C LYS A 248 5.06 7.99 2.24
N THR A 249 5.46 9.11 2.85
CA THR A 249 6.85 9.61 2.84
C THR A 249 7.64 9.09 4.03
N GLY A 250 8.96 9.03 3.89
CA GLY A 250 9.92 8.84 4.98
C GLY A 250 11.16 9.70 4.79
N PHE A 251 11.79 10.07 5.90
CA PHE A 251 13.09 10.73 5.93
C PHE A 251 13.81 10.44 7.25
N THR A 252 15.08 10.09 7.15
CA THR A 252 16.11 10.20 8.19
C THR A 252 17.42 10.57 7.49
N SER A 253 18.42 11.02 8.23
CA SER A 253 19.74 11.33 7.65
C SER A 253 20.37 10.13 6.95
N LYS A 254 20.15 8.91 7.47
CA LYS A 254 20.66 7.65 6.88
C LYS A 254 19.81 7.19 5.70
N ALA A 255 18.47 7.31 5.79
CA ALA A 255 17.55 6.83 4.76
C ALA A 255 17.50 7.74 3.52
N GLY A 256 17.76 9.05 3.67
CA GLY A 256 17.46 10.04 2.64
C GLY A 256 15.95 10.25 2.49
N PHE A 257 15.53 10.85 1.38
CA PHE A 257 14.11 11.15 1.13
C PHE A 257 13.41 9.97 0.42
N ASN A 258 12.43 9.37 1.09
CA ASN A 258 11.71 8.19 0.59
C ASN A 258 10.22 8.48 0.36
N LEU A 259 9.63 7.91 -0.69
CA LEU A 259 8.18 8.01 -0.98
C LEU A 259 7.68 6.72 -1.63
N SER A 260 6.61 6.17 -1.06
CA SER A 260 5.69 5.28 -1.79
C SER A 260 4.43 6.06 -2.12
N ALA A 261 4.14 6.23 -3.41
CA ALA A 261 2.96 6.91 -3.90
C ALA A 261 2.07 5.97 -4.71
N THR A 262 0.77 6.22 -4.68
CA THR A 262 -0.19 5.53 -5.54
C THR A 262 -1.17 6.51 -6.16
N THR A 263 -1.65 6.17 -7.35
CA THR A 263 -2.63 6.94 -8.10
C THR A 263 -3.43 5.99 -8.98
N ARG A 264 -4.71 6.28 -9.16
CA ARG A 264 -5.58 5.56 -10.10
C ARG A 264 -6.09 6.49 -11.20
N ARG A 265 -5.95 6.08 -12.46
CA ARG A 265 -6.55 6.74 -13.63
C ARG A 265 -7.07 5.67 -14.59
N ASN A 266 -8.32 5.81 -15.06
CA ASN A 266 -8.92 4.90 -16.05
C ASN A 266 -8.73 3.40 -15.73
N ASN A 267 -9.03 3.01 -14.49
CA ASN A 267 -8.84 1.66 -13.94
C ASN A 267 -7.39 1.14 -13.81
N LEU A 268 -6.39 1.86 -14.29
CA LEU A 268 -4.98 1.57 -13.99
C LEU A 268 -4.61 2.19 -12.65
N ARG A 269 -4.21 1.36 -11.67
CA ARG A 269 -3.65 1.82 -10.41
C ARG A 269 -2.16 1.52 -10.39
N LEU A 270 -1.36 2.56 -10.25
CA LEU A 270 0.10 2.46 -10.18
C LEU A 270 0.58 2.69 -8.75
N VAL A 271 1.68 2.02 -8.40
CA VAL A 271 2.47 2.27 -7.20
C VAL A 271 3.87 2.65 -7.65
N SER A 272 4.30 3.86 -7.32
CA SER A 272 5.69 4.31 -7.51
C SER A 272 6.39 4.35 -6.16
N VAL A 273 7.59 3.77 -6.09
CA VAL A 273 8.45 3.87 -4.91
C VAL A 273 9.79 4.44 -5.33
N VAL A 274 10.25 5.45 -4.60
CA VAL A 274 11.61 5.99 -4.70
C VAL A 274 12.23 6.04 -3.30
N LEU A 275 13.46 5.57 -3.18
CA LEU A 275 14.22 5.47 -1.94
C LEU A 275 15.58 6.16 -2.07
N GLY A 276 16.02 6.84 -1.01
CA GLY A 276 17.33 7.46 -0.93
C GLY A 276 17.50 8.70 -1.81
N GLU A 277 16.43 9.47 -2.02
CA GLU A 277 16.50 10.69 -2.80
C GLU A 277 17.31 11.78 -2.06
N PRO A 278 17.98 12.68 -2.80
CA PRO A 278 18.87 13.69 -2.21
C PRO A 278 18.12 14.82 -1.52
N ASP A 279 16.88 15.11 -1.95
CA ASP A 279 16.07 16.20 -1.40
C ASP A 279 14.56 15.94 -1.57
N SER A 280 13.75 16.68 -0.81
CA SER A 280 12.29 16.55 -0.78
C SER A 280 11.64 16.79 -2.15
N ASN A 281 12.08 17.80 -2.91
CA ASN A 281 11.48 18.15 -4.21
C ASN A 281 11.81 17.08 -5.27
N THR A 282 13.05 16.59 -5.29
CA THR A 282 13.47 15.51 -6.21
C THR A 282 12.61 14.27 -6.00
N ARG A 283 12.41 13.82 -4.76
CA ARG A 283 11.55 12.66 -4.45
C ARG A 283 10.16 12.76 -5.06
N PHE A 284 9.52 13.93 -4.98
CA PHE A 284 8.21 14.15 -5.57
C PHE A 284 8.26 14.21 -7.09
N ALA A 285 9.27 14.86 -7.67
CA ALA A 285 9.46 14.97 -9.11
C ALA A 285 9.68 13.60 -9.77
N GLU A 286 10.53 12.75 -9.21
CA GLU A 286 10.83 11.42 -9.75
C GLU A 286 9.65 10.46 -9.60
N SER A 287 8.92 10.55 -8.48
CA SER A 287 7.68 9.79 -8.31
C SER A 287 6.61 10.19 -9.33
N ARG A 288 6.41 11.50 -9.57
CA ARG A 288 5.51 11.97 -10.64
C ARG A 288 5.95 11.45 -12.00
N LYS A 289 7.25 11.52 -12.29
CA LYS A 289 7.81 11.06 -13.57
C LYS A 289 7.55 9.57 -13.82
N LEU A 290 7.70 8.73 -12.79
CA LEU A 290 7.39 7.31 -12.85
C LEU A 290 5.89 7.08 -13.10
N LEU A 291 5.01 7.74 -12.34
CA LEU A 291 3.56 7.63 -12.53
C LEU A 291 3.13 8.06 -13.94
N ASP A 292 3.64 9.20 -14.42
CA ASP A 292 3.35 9.73 -15.75
C ASP A 292 3.88 8.81 -16.86
N TYR A 293 5.07 8.22 -16.69
CA TYR A 293 5.56 7.18 -17.60
C TYR A 293 4.59 5.99 -17.67
N GLY A 294 4.09 5.52 -16.53
CA GLY A 294 3.11 4.42 -16.51
C GLY A 294 1.82 4.77 -17.24
N PHE A 295 1.22 5.92 -16.93
CA PHE A 295 -0.02 6.36 -17.58
C PHE A 295 0.17 6.76 -19.06
N ALA A 296 1.38 7.15 -19.46
CA ALA A 296 1.70 7.45 -20.85
C ALA A 296 1.79 6.16 -21.69
N ASN A 297 2.39 5.10 -21.15
CA ASN A 297 2.73 3.89 -21.90
C ASN A 297 1.73 2.75 -21.75
N TYR A 298 0.91 2.73 -20.70
CA TYR A 298 0.00 1.63 -20.39
C TYR A 298 -1.45 2.10 -20.27
N GLU A 299 -2.37 1.18 -20.54
CA GLU A 299 -3.80 1.35 -20.34
C GLU A 299 -4.44 0.03 -19.89
N VAL A 300 -5.54 0.11 -19.15
CA VAL A 300 -6.36 -1.07 -18.82
C VAL A 300 -7.51 -1.15 -19.81
N ILE A 301 -7.63 -2.31 -20.45
CA ILE A 301 -8.77 -2.63 -21.32
C ILE A 301 -9.72 -3.55 -20.59
N ASN A 302 -11.00 -3.20 -20.58
CA ASN A 302 -12.07 -4.09 -20.10
C ASN A 302 -12.44 -5.04 -21.24
N LEU A 303 -12.51 -6.34 -20.95
CA LEU A 303 -12.67 -7.38 -21.96
C LEU A 303 -14.07 -8.00 -21.89
N ASP A 304 -14.37 -8.70 -20.80
CA ASP A 304 -15.62 -9.40 -20.58
C ASP A 304 -16.21 -9.04 -19.21
N LYS A 305 -17.53 -9.14 -19.06
CA LYS A 305 -18.24 -8.82 -17.81
C LYS A 305 -18.65 -10.08 -17.07
N ARG A 306 -18.73 -9.99 -15.74
CA ARG A 306 -19.27 -11.04 -14.89
C ARG A 306 -20.63 -11.51 -15.41
N GLY A 307 -20.84 -12.82 -15.44
CA GLY A 307 -22.10 -13.42 -15.86
C GLY A 307 -22.25 -13.63 -17.37
N ASN A 308 -21.37 -13.05 -18.21
CA ASN A 308 -21.36 -13.36 -19.64
C ASN A 308 -21.09 -14.86 -19.85
N VAL A 309 -21.85 -15.49 -20.74
CA VAL A 309 -21.74 -16.93 -21.04
C VAL A 309 -20.55 -17.17 -21.95
N VAL A 310 -19.70 -18.13 -21.58
CA VAL A 310 -18.54 -18.57 -22.38
C VAL A 310 -18.83 -19.88 -23.11
N GLY A 311 -19.54 -20.80 -22.46
CA GLY A 311 -19.88 -22.10 -23.05
C GLY A 311 -20.71 -22.95 -22.10
N ASN A 312 -21.11 -24.14 -22.57
CA ASN A 312 -21.87 -25.10 -21.78
C ASN A 312 -21.02 -26.32 -21.47
N ILE A 313 -21.06 -26.78 -20.23
CA ILE A 313 -20.32 -27.94 -19.75
C ILE A 313 -21.30 -29.08 -19.48
N PRO A 314 -21.08 -30.30 -20.01
CA PRO A 314 -21.96 -31.42 -19.78
C PRO A 314 -21.90 -31.89 -18.31
N VAL A 315 -23.05 -32.23 -17.74
CA VAL A 315 -23.20 -32.62 -16.33
C VAL A 315 -23.79 -34.02 -16.25
N LYS A 316 -23.01 -34.94 -15.66
CA LYS A 316 -23.42 -36.32 -15.40
C LYS A 316 -24.22 -36.41 -14.11
N LYS A 317 -25.21 -37.31 -14.08
CA LYS A 317 -26.05 -37.61 -12.91
C LYS A 317 -26.86 -36.41 -12.36
N GLY A 318 -26.95 -35.31 -13.13
CA GLY A 318 -27.69 -34.11 -12.76
C GLY A 318 -29.16 -34.15 -13.15
N ASN A 319 -29.97 -33.35 -12.46
CA ASN A 319 -31.35 -33.06 -12.86
C ASN A 319 -31.42 -32.26 -14.19
N LYS A 320 -30.31 -31.61 -14.58
CA LYS A 320 -30.01 -31.00 -15.88
C LYS A 320 -28.78 -31.68 -16.50
N LEU A 321 -28.69 -31.67 -17.84
CA LEU A 321 -27.62 -32.34 -18.60
C LEU A 321 -26.40 -31.45 -18.87
N SER A 322 -26.50 -30.15 -18.60
CA SER A 322 -25.40 -29.20 -18.76
C SER A 322 -25.58 -28.00 -17.84
N VAL A 323 -24.48 -27.31 -17.56
CA VAL A 323 -24.44 -26.00 -16.88
C VAL A 323 -23.71 -24.99 -17.76
N SER A 324 -24.15 -23.73 -17.77
CA SER A 324 -23.42 -22.67 -18.46
C SER A 324 -22.24 -22.21 -17.60
N ALA A 325 -21.05 -22.20 -18.20
CA ALA A 325 -19.86 -21.56 -17.69
C ALA A 325 -19.92 -20.06 -18.00
N VAL A 326 -19.85 -19.24 -16.96
CA VAL A 326 -19.89 -17.78 -17.06
C VAL A 326 -18.66 -17.16 -16.41
N TYR A 327 -18.35 -15.92 -16.76
CA TYR A 327 -17.31 -15.15 -16.08
C TYR A 327 -17.62 -14.96 -14.59
N GLY A 328 -16.68 -15.34 -13.71
CA GLY A 328 -16.82 -15.16 -12.26
C GLY A 328 -16.67 -13.71 -11.80
N SER A 329 -15.96 -12.90 -12.58
CA SER A 329 -15.73 -11.47 -12.33
C SER A 329 -15.69 -10.71 -13.65
N ASP A 330 -15.75 -9.38 -13.58
CA ASP A 330 -15.35 -8.54 -14.70
C ASP A 330 -13.86 -8.81 -15.00
N THR A 331 -13.51 -8.82 -16.28
CA THR A 331 -12.14 -9.08 -16.73
C THR A 331 -11.55 -7.85 -17.37
N SER A 332 -10.32 -7.55 -16.97
CA SER A 332 -9.56 -6.44 -17.51
C SER A 332 -8.08 -6.76 -17.45
N ILE A 333 -7.33 -6.39 -18.48
CA ILE A 333 -5.88 -6.57 -18.51
C ILE A 333 -5.21 -5.23 -18.79
N MET A 334 -4.02 -5.04 -18.23
CA MET A 334 -3.16 -3.93 -18.59
C MET A 334 -2.36 -4.29 -19.86
N VAL A 335 -2.37 -3.37 -20.82
CA VAL A 335 -1.63 -3.48 -22.08
C VAL A 335 -0.78 -2.25 -22.30
N SER A 336 0.30 -2.38 -23.07
CA SER A 336 0.97 -1.20 -23.61
C SER A 336 0.04 -0.52 -24.60
N LYS A 337 0.01 0.82 -24.61
CA LYS A 337 -0.84 1.57 -25.55
C LYS A 337 -0.52 1.18 -26.99
N GLY A 338 -1.57 1.01 -27.78
CA GLY A 338 -1.48 0.54 -29.16
C GLY A 338 -1.44 -0.98 -29.32
N GLN A 339 -1.31 -1.77 -28.24
CA GLN A 339 -1.32 -3.25 -28.30
C GLN A 339 -2.70 -3.88 -28.09
N LYS A 340 -3.76 -3.06 -27.94
CA LYS A 340 -5.13 -3.55 -27.73
C LYS A 340 -5.59 -4.57 -28.79
N GLY A 341 -5.21 -4.38 -30.05
CA GLY A 341 -5.59 -5.28 -31.15
C GLY A 341 -4.86 -6.63 -31.17
N LYS A 342 -3.83 -6.82 -30.33
CA LYS A 342 -3.02 -8.04 -30.25
C LYS A 342 -3.47 -9.01 -29.16
N VAL A 343 -4.59 -8.72 -28.51
CA VAL A 343 -5.08 -9.50 -27.38
C VAL A 343 -5.78 -10.74 -27.90
N GLU A 344 -5.18 -11.88 -27.63
CA GLU A 344 -5.72 -13.20 -27.93
C GLU A 344 -6.42 -13.76 -26.69
N LYS A 345 -7.47 -14.56 -26.90
CA LYS A 345 -8.29 -15.15 -25.84
C LYS A 345 -8.27 -16.67 -25.99
N GLU A 346 -7.82 -17.35 -24.95
CA GLU A 346 -7.83 -18.80 -24.84
C GLU A 346 -8.78 -19.23 -23.71
N VAL A 347 -9.67 -20.18 -23.99
CA VAL A 347 -10.67 -20.66 -23.03
C VAL A 347 -10.39 -22.13 -22.72
N ALA A 348 -10.22 -22.44 -21.44
CA ALA A 348 -10.03 -23.80 -20.93
C ALA A 348 -11.20 -24.18 -20.01
N LEU A 349 -12.16 -24.95 -20.53
CA LEU A 349 -13.27 -25.50 -19.75
C LEU A 349 -12.98 -26.92 -19.30
N VAL A 350 -13.51 -27.31 -18.14
CA VAL A 350 -13.47 -28.73 -17.76
C VAL A 350 -14.33 -29.56 -18.74
N PRO A 351 -13.90 -30.79 -19.11
CA PRO A 351 -14.59 -31.59 -20.12
C PRO A 351 -15.99 -32.05 -19.68
N GLY A 352 -16.28 -32.04 -18.38
CA GLY A 352 -17.58 -32.37 -17.82
C GLY A 352 -17.57 -32.37 -16.30
N LEU A 353 -18.76 -32.27 -15.72
CA LEU A 353 -18.98 -32.25 -14.27
C LEU A 353 -19.86 -33.44 -13.85
N SER A 354 -19.86 -33.75 -12.55
CA SER A 354 -20.82 -34.69 -11.95
C SER A 354 -21.61 -33.97 -10.87
N ALA A 355 -22.93 -34.20 -10.82
CA ALA A 355 -23.78 -33.57 -9.82
C ALA A 355 -23.48 -34.08 -8.37
N PRO A 356 -23.61 -33.21 -7.35
CA PRO A 356 -24.10 -31.85 -7.43
C PRO A 356 -23.06 -30.86 -7.97
N VAL A 357 -23.50 -29.91 -8.78
CA VAL A 357 -22.71 -28.73 -9.17
C VAL A 357 -23.22 -27.56 -8.36
N GLU A 358 -22.33 -26.86 -7.67
CA GLU A 358 -22.70 -25.69 -6.87
C GLU A 358 -22.63 -24.39 -7.69
N ILE A 359 -23.47 -23.42 -7.37
CA ILE A 359 -23.38 -22.09 -7.97
C ILE A 359 -22.03 -21.46 -7.63
N ASN A 360 -21.43 -20.74 -8.57
CA ASN A 360 -20.08 -20.16 -8.46
C ASN A 360 -18.93 -21.20 -8.34
N GLN A 361 -19.20 -22.49 -8.48
CA GLN A 361 -18.14 -23.50 -8.58
C GLN A 361 -17.24 -23.18 -9.78
N LYS A 362 -15.92 -23.22 -9.60
CA LYS A 362 -14.97 -23.06 -10.71
C LYS A 362 -15.09 -24.23 -11.69
N VAL A 363 -15.34 -23.92 -12.95
CA VAL A 363 -15.58 -24.90 -14.04
C VAL A 363 -14.68 -24.67 -15.25
N GLY A 364 -13.76 -23.72 -15.16
CA GLY A 364 -12.78 -23.44 -16.19
C GLY A 364 -12.04 -22.14 -15.90
N GLU A 365 -11.28 -21.72 -16.88
CA GLU A 365 -10.55 -20.46 -16.86
C GLU A 365 -10.46 -19.89 -18.28
N VAL A 366 -10.25 -18.58 -18.34
CA VAL A 366 -9.93 -17.86 -19.56
C VAL A 366 -8.61 -17.14 -19.38
N ILE A 367 -7.74 -17.32 -20.36
CA ILE A 367 -6.38 -16.78 -20.39
C ILE A 367 -6.31 -15.80 -21.55
N TYR A 368 -6.02 -14.54 -21.25
CA TYR A 368 -5.74 -13.54 -22.27
C TYR A 368 -4.23 -13.48 -22.51
N LYS A 369 -3.83 -13.51 -23.78
CA LYS A 369 -2.43 -13.50 -24.20
C LYS A 369 -2.15 -12.29 -25.08
N ILE A 370 -0.92 -11.79 -25.02
CA ILE A 370 -0.41 -10.73 -25.90
C ILE A 370 0.94 -11.20 -26.42
N ASP A 371 1.08 -11.29 -27.75
CA ASP A 371 2.28 -11.81 -28.42
C ASP A 371 2.71 -13.18 -27.81
N GLY A 372 1.74 -14.06 -27.55
CA GLY A 372 1.94 -15.40 -26.97
C GLY A 372 2.18 -15.45 -25.46
N LYS A 373 2.35 -14.32 -24.77
CA LYS A 373 2.56 -14.26 -23.30
C LYS A 373 1.26 -14.03 -22.56
N GLU A 374 1.05 -14.74 -21.45
CA GLU A 374 -0.10 -14.54 -20.57
C GLU A 374 -0.12 -13.12 -19.99
N ALA A 375 -1.21 -12.40 -20.24
CA ALA A 375 -1.46 -11.04 -19.77
C ALA A 375 -2.51 -10.99 -18.65
N GLY A 376 -3.36 -12.02 -18.54
CA GLY A 376 -4.30 -12.17 -17.43
C GLY A 376 -5.06 -13.49 -17.49
N ARG A 377 -5.48 -13.98 -16.32
CA ARG A 377 -6.21 -15.23 -16.15
C ARG A 377 -7.39 -15.01 -15.21
N PHE A 378 -8.55 -15.51 -15.61
CA PHE A 378 -9.80 -15.30 -14.87
C PHE A 378 -10.60 -16.59 -14.78
N ASP A 379 -11.29 -16.77 -13.66
CA ASP A 379 -12.07 -17.97 -13.40
C ASP A 379 -13.41 -17.94 -14.13
N LEU A 380 -13.77 -19.08 -14.70
CA LEU A 380 -15.11 -19.36 -15.20
C LEU A 380 -15.85 -20.21 -14.18
N ILE A 381 -17.08 -19.82 -13.88
CA ILE A 381 -17.88 -20.40 -12.82
C ILE A 381 -19.20 -20.97 -13.34
N ALA A 382 -19.77 -21.92 -12.61
CA ALA A 382 -21.11 -22.44 -12.85
C ALA A 382 -22.16 -21.35 -12.56
N SER A 383 -22.99 -21.07 -13.57
CA SER A 383 -24.10 -20.09 -13.48
C SER A 383 -25.22 -20.48 -12.52
N GLU A 384 -25.39 -21.78 -12.25
CA GLU A 384 -26.48 -22.28 -11.42
C GLU A 384 -26.12 -23.60 -10.72
N ARG A 385 -26.91 -23.93 -9.70
CA ARG A 385 -26.82 -25.21 -8.99
C ARG A 385 -27.49 -26.32 -9.80
N ILE A 386 -26.83 -27.46 -9.94
CA ILE A 386 -27.43 -28.68 -10.51
C ILE A 386 -27.41 -29.78 -9.46
N GLU A 387 -28.60 -30.19 -9.03
CA GLU A 387 -28.76 -31.28 -8.08
C GLU A 387 -28.63 -32.64 -8.75
N LYS A 388 -28.40 -33.68 -7.94
CA LYS A 388 -28.46 -35.06 -8.43
C LYS A 388 -29.87 -35.37 -8.94
N VAL A 389 -29.96 -36.15 -10.01
CA VAL A 389 -31.25 -36.65 -10.50
C VAL A 389 -31.86 -37.59 -9.44
N SER A 390 -33.15 -37.42 -9.13
CA SER A 390 -33.83 -38.32 -8.19
C SER A 390 -34.19 -39.65 -8.84
N TYR A 391 -34.21 -40.73 -8.04
CA TYR A 391 -34.57 -42.08 -8.48
C TYR A 391 -35.93 -42.14 -9.18
N GLY A 392 -36.95 -41.41 -8.70
CA GLY A 392 -38.26 -41.34 -9.34
C GLY A 392 -38.24 -40.72 -10.73
N ARG A 393 -37.36 -39.73 -10.96
CA ARG A 393 -37.19 -39.07 -12.27
C ARG A 393 -36.40 -39.93 -13.25
N ILE A 394 -35.52 -40.81 -12.75
CA ILE A 394 -34.86 -41.84 -13.57
C ILE A 394 -35.90 -42.88 -14.01
N LEU A 395 -36.70 -43.39 -13.08
CA LEU A 395 -37.75 -44.39 -13.36
C LEU A 395 -38.77 -43.88 -14.36
N SER A 396 -39.25 -42.64 -14.23
CA SER A 396 -40.21 -42.06 -15.18
C SER A 396 -39.61 -41.87 -16.58
N LYS A 397 -38.34 -41.42 -16.69
CA LYS A 397 -37.65 -41.33 -17.98
C LYS A 397 -37.48 -42.69 -18.65
N LEU A 398 -37.16 -43.74 -17.88
CA LEU A 398 -37.08 -45.10 -18.40
C LEU A 398 -38.45 -45.59 -18.88
N PHE A 399 -39.51 -45.35 -18.11
CA PHE A 399 -40.88 -45.70 -18.47
C PHE A 399 -41.33 -45.03 -19.77
N VAL A 400 -41.10 -43.72 -19.91
CA VAL A 400 -41.44 -42.96 -21.14
C VAL A 400 -40.64 -43.47 -22.34
N ARG A 401 -39.33 -43.72 -22.18
CA ARG A 401 -38.50 -44.27 -23.26
C ARG A 401 -38.98 -45.65 -23.69
N TRP A 402 -39.33 -46.51 -22.74
CA TRP A 402 -39.84 -47.85 -22.97
C TRP A 402 -41.12 -47.85 -23.81
N PHE A 403 -42.07 -46.96 -23.51
CA PHE A 403 -43.32 -46.85 -24.29
C PHE A 403 -43.15 -46.09 -25.63
N SER A 404 -42.10 -45.27 -25.78
CA SER A 404 -41.77 -44.63 -27.07
C SER A 404 -41.03 -45.54 -28.04
N LEU A 405 -40.41 -46.62 -27.57
CA LEU A 405 -39.71 -47.62 -28.40
C LEU A 405 -40.66 -48.47 -29.26
N GLY A 406 -41.95 -48.50 -28.95
CA GLY A 406 -42.99 -49.19 -29.74
C GLY A 406 -43.66 -48.33 -30.82
N ARG A 407 -43.14 -47.13 -31.13
CA ARG A 407 -43.68 -46.20 -32.15
C ARG A 407 -42.66 -45.82 -33.22
N ALA A 408 -41.73 -46.71 -33.56
CA ALA A 408 -40.88 -46.61 -34.74
C ALA A 408 -41.37 -47.53 -35.85
#